data_AF-A0A1J5RL60-F1
#
_entry.id   AF-A0A1J5RL60-F1
#
_cell.length_a   1.000
_cell.length_b   1.000
_cell.length_c   1.000
_cell.angle_alpha   90.00
_cell.angle_beta   90.00
_cell.angle_gamma   90.00
#
_symmetry.space_group_name_H-M   'P 1'
#
loop_
_entity.id
_entity.type
_entity.pdbx_description
1 polymer ?
#
loop_
_entity_poly.entity_id
_entity_poly.type
_entity_poly.pdbx_seq_one_letter_code
_entity_poly.pdbx_strand_id
1 'polypeptide(L)'
;MSILIVVTNPRDWPLAIPGVTVVPARAYLTDAAYGKERGARVFNLCRSYRYQSLGYYVSLLAEARGHKPLPRVGTIEDLQSRLLVRLLTQGLDELVQRSLAPIKSDEFELSIYFGRNVAKHYDQLSGQLFKLLQAPLLRAHFQRREGQWRIRGVRPMAASDIPPQHQAFAIEAASDYFLRRPRPLKRRAAPRFDLAILHDPDNPEQASDARALRKFERAAQQMGIHAELVTRADFGRLSAFDALFIRDTTFVNHYTYRYSRQALAEGLVVIDDPQSILKCNNKVYLAELLARHRIPTPKTLLVHRDNAAQILQLLTLPIVLKQPDSSFSLGVVKVTSAAELRATVEQLLEKSELIIAQEYLPTAFDWRVGILDRRVLFVCQYFMVPGHWQIIKRNGQGGAYREGATLALPLDQAPARVIKMALKAADLIGDGFYGVDLKELGRRCCVIEVNDNPNVDAGHEDGVLKDALYREVMAVFAKRIEARRRGVSP
;
A
#
# COMPACT_ATOMS: atom_id res chain seq x y z
N MET A 1 12.83 33.25 2.43
CA MET A 1 12.63 32.68 3.79
C MET A 1 13.91 32.91 4.55
N SER A 2 13.82 33.64 5.66
CA SER A 2 14.91 33.79 6.62
C SER A 2 15.30 32.43 7.21
N ILE A 3 16.57 32.30 7.59
CA ILE A 3 17.10 31.16 8.33
C ILE A 3 17.48 31.67 9.70
N LEU A 4 16.75 31.23 10.72
CA LEU A 4 16.97 31.60 12.11
C LEU A 4 17.63 30.41 12.81
N ILE A 5 18.82 30.61 13.38
CA ILE A 5 19.43 29.67 14.30
C ILE A 5 19.08 30.13 15.71
N VAL A 6 18.19 29.39 16.37
CA VAL A 6 17.74 29.74 17.72
C VAL A 6 18.53 28.93 18.73
N VAL A 7 19.28 29.64 19.57
CA VAL A 7 20.17 29.06 20.58
C VAL A 7 19.82 29.59 21.95
N THR A 8 20.07 28.80 22.99
CA THR A 8 19.77 29.21 24.38
C THR A 8 20.52 30.49 24.75
N ASN A 9 21.80 30.58 24.37
CA ASN A 9 22.66 31.74 24.55
C ASN A 9 23.60 31.86 23.34
N PRO A 10 23.57 32.96 22.58
CA PRO A 10 24.45 33.14 21.42
C PRO A 10 25.94 33.10 21.74
N ARG A 11 26.36 33.37 22.98
CA ARG A 11 27.78 33.27 23.38
C ARG A 11 28.30 31.84 23.35
N ASP A 12 27.41 30.86 23.51
CA ASP A 12 27.75 29.43 23.54
C ASP A 12 27.67 28.79 22.14
N TRP A 13 27.49 29.61 21.10
CA TRP A 13 27.37 29.18 19.71
C TRP A 13 28.73 29.33 19.00
N PRO A 14 29.45 28.23 18.73
CA PRO A 14 30.83 28.30 18.24
C PRO A 14 30.94 28.43 16.71
N LEU A 15 29.82 28.43 15.97
CA LEU A 15 29.84 28.24 14.51
C LEU A 15 29.48 29.54 13.77
N ALA A 16 30.44 30.15 13.08
CA ALA A 16 30.15 31.29 12.21
C ALA A 16 29.65 30.81 10.84
N ILE A 17 28.34 30.86 10.61
CA ILE A 17 27.71 30.36 9.39
C ILE A 17 27.22 31.53 8.53
N PRO A 18 27.62 31.63 7.24
CA PRO A 18 27.16 32.70 6.37
C PRO A 18 25.65 32.64 6.08
N GLY A 19 24.98 33.79 6.02
CA GLY A 19 23.60 33.91 5.53
C GLY A 19 22.51 33.40 6.49
N VAL A 20 22.84 33.21 7.77
CA VAL A 20 21.87 32.84 8.82
C VAL A 20 21.89 33.88 9.94
N THR A 21 20.75 34.05 10.61
CA THR A 21 20.63 34.94 11.77
C THR A 21 20.61 34.11 13.04
N VAL A 22 21.57 34.33 13.94
CA VAL A 22 21.59 33.68 15.25
C VAL A 22 20.74 34.50 16.23
N VAL A 23 19.75 33.86 16.84
CA VAL A 23 18.77 34.51 17.72
C VAL A 23 18.78 33.84 19.10
N PRO A 24 18.85 34.61 20.20
CA PRO A 24 18.63 34.06 21.54
C PRO A 24 17.21 33.50 21.68
N ALA A 25 17.06 32.31 22.26
CA ALA A 25 15.77 31.65 22.44
C ALA A 25 14.74 32.54 23.16
N ARG A 26 15.16 33.29 24.18
CA ARG A 26 14.28 34.23 24.89
C ARG A 26 13.71 35.30 23.94
N ALA A 27 14.58 35.92 23.15
CA ALA A 27 14.17 36.93 22.18
C ALA A 27 13.22 36.35 21.13
N TYR A 28 13.53 35.16 20.60
CA TYR A 28 12.64 34.48 19.65
C TYR A 28 11.24 34.23 20.23
N LEU A 29 11.15 33.83 21.50
CA LEU A 29 9.88 33.53 22.15
C LEU A 29 9.06 34.80 22.45
N THR A 30 9.71 35.87 22.93
CA THR A 30 9.02 37.05 23.49
C THR A 30 8.85 38.22 22.51
N ASP A 31 9.71 38.36 21.51
CA ASP A 31 9.65 39.49 20.58
C ASP A 31 8.53 39.28 19.53
N ALA A 32 7.62 40.26 19.46
CA ALA A 32 6.49 40.27 18.54
C ALA A 32 6.92 40.32 17.06
N ALA A 33 8.12 40.80 16.75
CA ALA A 33 8.66 40.81 15.38
C ALA A 33 8.68 39.40 14.76
N TYR A 34 9.12 38.39 15.53
CA TYR A 34 9.14 37.00 15.07
C TYR A 34 7.74 36.37 14.97
N GLY A 35 6.72 36.96 15.60
CA GLY A 35 5.33 36.56 15.42
C GLY A 35 4.70 37.13 14.14
N LYS A 36 5.19 38.28 13.65
CA LYS A 36 4.70 38.95 12.45
C LYS A 36 5.40 38.49 11.17
N GLU A 37 6.59 37.89 11.28
CA GLU A 37 7.35 37.38 10.16
C GLU A 37 6.63 36.23 9.46
N ARG A 38 6.29 36.38 8.18
CA ARG A 38 5.62 35.33 7.40
C ARG A 38 6.65 34.34 6.86
N GLY A 39 6.87 33.25 7.61
CA GLY A 39 7.57 32.06 7.14
C GLY A 39 9.10 32.13 7.23
N ALA A 40 9.62 31.59 8.33
CA ALA A 40 11.05 31.38 8.58
C ALA A 40 11.39 29.87 8.68
N ARG A 41 12.64 29.51 8.39
CA ARG A 41 13.20 28.20 8.81
C ARG A 41 13.91 28.38 10.14
N VAL A 42 13.50 27.63 11.16
CA VAL A 42 13.98 27.79 12.54
C VAL A 42 14.80 26.56 12.91
N PHE A 43 16.11 26.71 12.95
CA PHE A 43 16.99 25.67 13.45
C PHE A 43 17.11 25.84 14.95
N ASN A 44 16.31 25.06 15.67
CA ASN A 44 16.31 25.06 17.11
C ASN A 44 17.51 24.24 17.58
N LEU A 45 18.50 24.93 18.14
CA LEU A 45 19.76 24.38 18.63
C LEU A 45 19.93 24.74 20.11
N CYS A 46 18.80 24.80 20.83
CA CYS A 46 18.80 25.01 22.27
C CYS A 46 19.48 23.84 23.00
N ARG A 47 20.05 24.15 24.17
CA ARG A 47 20.78 23.17 25.00
C ARG A 47 19.90 22.05 25.55
N SER A 48 18.60 22.30 25.71
CA SER A 48 17.64 21.36 26.27
C SER A 48 16.34 21.39 25.47
N TYR A 49 15.75 20.22 25.30
CA TYR A 49 14.46 19.99 24.67
C TYR A 49 13.43 19.36 25.61
N ARG A 50 13.74 19.27 26.91
CA ARG A 50 12.79 18.72 27.90
C ARG A 50 11.46 19.46 27.81
N TYR A 51 10.37 18.78 28.15
CA TYR A 51 9.04 19.39 28.23
C TYR A 51 9.10 20.71 29.03
N GLN A 52 8.46 21.76 28.50
CA GLN A 52 8.47 23.13 29.02
C GLN A 52 9.84 23.84 29.09
N SER A 53 10.89 23.31 28.46
CA SER A 53 12.15 24.04 28.29
C SER A 53 12.07 25.11 27.19
N LEU A 54 13.05 26.02 27.15
CA LEU A 54 13.16 27.01 26.05
C LEU A 54 13.17 26.33 24.68
N GLY A 55 13.94 25.24 24.51
CA GLY A 55 13.98 24.50 23.25
C GLY A 55 12.62 23.93 22.88
N TYR A 56 11.89 23.34 23.84
CA TYR A 56 10.54 22.86 23.59
C TYR A 56 9.60 23.96 23.09
N TYR A 57 9.56 25.11 23.79
CA TYR A 57 8.71 26.24 23.40
C TYR A 57 9.12 26.88 22.08
N VAL A 58 10.41 26.89 21.73
CA VAL A 58 10.88 27.44 20.45
C VAL A 58 10.27 26.67 19.29
N SER A 59 10.32 25.32 19.32
CA SER A 59 9.72 24.51 18.25
C SER A 59 8.20 24.61 18.26
N LEU A 60 7.57 24.58 19.43
CA LEU A 60 6.10 24.70 19.55
C LEU A 60 5.57 26.03 18.97
N LEU A 61 6.15 27.17 19.38
CA LEU A 61 5.73 28.48 18.88
C LEU A 61 6.13 28.70 17.43
N ALA A 62 7.25 28.14 16.98
CA ALA A 62 7.61 28.18 15.56
C ALA A 62 6.54 27.52 14.68
N GLU A 63 6.04 26.34 15.06
CA GLU A 63 4.94 25.69 14.32
C GLU A 63 3.67 26.52 14.35
N ALA A 64 3.28 27.05 15.52
CA ALA A 64 2.10 27.91 15.66
C ALA A 64 2.17 29.20 14.82
N ARG A 65 3.38 29.74 14.59
CA ARG A 65 3.63 30.92 13.74
C ARG A 65 3.72 30.60 12.26
N GLY A 66 3.58 29.33 11.85
CA GLY A 66 3.79 28.89 10.47
C GLY A 66 5.26 28.91 10.04
N HIS A 67 6.19 28.99 10.99
CA HIS A 67 7.61 28.75 10.74
C HIS A 67 7.87 27.25 10.61
N LYS A 68 9.04 26.90 10.08
CA LYS A 68 9.46 25.51 9.88
C LYS A 68 10.59 25.18 10.84
N PRO A 69 10.29 24.72 12.06
CA PRO A 69 11.33 24.35 13.00
C PRO A 69 11.97 23.01 12.65
N LEU A 70 13.25 22.90 13.00
CA LEU A 70 14.03 21.66 12.98
C LEU A 70 14.85 21.60 14.29
N PRO A 71 14.58 20.64 15.19
CA PRO A 71 13.52 19.63 15.14
C PRO A 71 12.10 20.22 15.37
N ARG A 72 11.07 19.53 14.91
CA ARG A 72 9.66 19.81 15.22
C ARG A 72 9.32 19.43 16.66
N VAL A 73 8.20 19.92 17.18
CA VAL A 73 7.78 19.59 18.55
C VAL A 73 7.48 18.10 18.71
N GLY A 74 6.81 17.47 17.74
CA GLY A 74 6.59 16.02 17.74
C GLY A 74 7.91 15.24 17.73
N THR A 75 8.87 15.67 16.91
CA THR A 75 10.22 15.07 16.87
C THR A 75 10.95 15.18 18.20
N ILE A 76 10.77 16.28 18.94
CA ILE A 76 11.33 16.42 20.29
C ILE A 76 10.73 15.39 21.24
N GLU A 77 9.41 15.18 21.21
CA GLU A 77 8.72 14.17 22.02
C GLU A 77 9.18 12.75 21.66
N ASP A 78 9.27 12.44 20.37
CA ASP A 78 9.74 11.14 19.88
C ASP A 78 11.15 10.82 20.40
N LEU A 79 12.06 11.80 20.36
CA LEU A 79 13.44 11.66 20.82
C LEU A 79 13.59 11.52 22.34
N GLN A 80 12.56 11.90 23.12
CA GLN A 80 12.56 11.66 24.56
C GLN A 80 12.19 10.20 24.89
N SER A 81 11.47 9.50 24.01
CA SER A 81 11.06 8.11 24.21
C SER A 81 12.04 7.11 23.59
N ARG A 82 12.73 6.33 24.43
CA ARG A 82 13.65 5.26 23.96
C ARG A 82 12.93 4.20 23.11
N LEU A 83 11.66 3.92 23.40
CA LEU A 83 10.87 2.95 22.64
C LEU A 83 10.55 3.48 21.24
N LEU A 84 10.13 4.74 21.12
CA LEU A 84 9.83 5.36 19.82
C LEU A 84 11.08 5.49 18.96
N VAL A 85 12.22 5.89 19.54
CA VAL A 85 13.49 5.92 18.81
C VAL A 85 13.82 4.54 18.24
N ARG A 86 13.67 3.46 19.02
CA ARG A 86 13.91 2.09 18.52
C ARG A 86 12.98 1.72 17.37
N LEU A 87 11.68 1.99 17.50
CA LEU A 87 10.68 1.79 16.46
C LEU A 87 11.04 2.53 15.16
N LEU A 88 11.39 3.82 15.25
CA LEU A 88 11.77 4.64 14.09
C LEU A 88 13.05 4.13 13.42
N THR A 89 13.95 3.51 14.16
CA THR A 89 15.24 3.02 13.66
C THR A 89 15.29 1.52 13.32
N GLN A 90 14.18 0.78 13.47
CA GLN A 90 14.15 -0.68 13.33
C GLN A 90 14.64 -1.16 11.95
N GLY A 91 14.36 -0.41 10.88
CA GLY A 91 14.84 -0.72 9.53
C GLY A 91 16.34 -0.49 9.28
N LEU A 92 17.11 -0.05 10.28
CA LEU A 92 18.54 0.24 10.13
C LEU A 92 19.46 -0.89 10.57
N ASP A 93 18.94 -2.01 11.10
CA ASP A 93 19.75 -3.05 11.75
C ASP A 93 20.88 -3.58 10.85
N GLU A 94 20.60 -3.91 9.59
CA GLU A 94 21.62 -4.37 8.63
C GLU A 94 22.67 -3.31 8.30
N LEU A 95 22.25 -2.05 8.21
CA LEU A 95 23.17 -0.94 7.95
C LEU A 95 24.06 -0.70 9.17
N VAL A 96 23.50 -0.78 10.37
CA VAL A 96 24.24 -0.68 11.63
C VAL A 96 25.28 -1.81 11.74
N GLN A 97 24.89 -3.07 11.46
CA GLN A 97 25.85 -4.18 11.48
C GLN A 97 27.01 -3.94 10.51
N ARG A 98 26.72 -3.58 9.26
CA ARG A 98 27.75 -3.36 8.23
C ARG A 98 28.66 -2.17 8.57
N SER A 99 28.08 -1.04 8.97
CA SER A 99 28.83 0.17 9.28
C SER A 99 29.72 0.01 10.50
N LEU A 100 29.30 -0.77 11.51
CA LEU A 100 30.02 -0.94 12.78
C LEU A 100 30.84 -2.23 12.87
N ALA A 101 30.79 -3.12 11.86
CA ALA A 101 31.55 -4.36 11.81
C ALA A 101 33.06 -4.20 12.12
N PRO A 102 33.76 -3.14 11.66
CA PRO A 102 35.19 -2.96 11.94
C PRO A 102 35.51 -2.56 13.40
N ILE A 103 34.51 -2.18 14.19
CA ILE A 103 34.73 -1.68 15.56
C ILE A 103 35.02 -2.84 16.51
N LYS A 104 36.18 -2.76 17.17
CA LYS A 104 36.64 -3.77 18.13
C LYS A 104 35.98 -3.65 19.50
N SER A 105 35.63 -2.42 19.93
CA SER A 105 34.91 -2.13 21.18
C SER A 105 33.49 -2.71 21.16
N ASP A 106 32.89 -2.93 22.34
CA ASP A 106 31.47 -3.27 22.49
C ASP A 106 30.56 -2.04 22.61
N GLU A 107 31.13 -0.84 22.70
CA GLU A 107 30.40 0.43 22.69
C GLU A 107 30.96 1.38 21.64
N PHE A 108 30.07 2.09 20.96
CA PHE A 108 30.44 3.09 19.96
C PHE A 108 29.49 4.29 20.02
N GLU A 109 30.06 5.49 19.93
CA GLU A 109 29.32 6.75 19.90
C GLU A 109 29.54 7.44 18.55
N LEU A 110 28.45 7.71 17.83
CA LEU A 110 28.47 8.41 16.54
C LEU A 110 27.89 9.82 16.71
N SER A 111 28.71 10.83 16.46
CA SER A 111 28.26 12.23 16.38
C SER A 111 27.84 12.56 14.95
N ILE A 112 26.65 13.12 14.76
CA ILE A 112 26.05 13.40 13.46
C ILE A 112 25.75 14.89 13.36
N TYR A 113 26.26 15.52 12.31
CA TYR A 113 26.13 16.95 12.03
C TYR A 113 25.39 17.12 10.70
N PHE A 114 24.13 17.54 10.74
CA PHE A 114 23.26 17.73 9.57
C PHE A 114 23.24 16.52 8.62
N GLY A 115 23.26 15.31 9.20
CA GLY A 115 23.24 14.04 8.47
C GLY A 115 24.60 13.57 7.94
N ARG A 116 25.70 14.23 8.31
CA ARG A 116 27.08 13.84 7.96
C ARG A 116 27.90 13.49 9.20
N ASN A 117 28.99 12.77 9.01
CA ASN A 117 29.98 12.47 10.03
C ASN A 117 31.39 12.82 9.52
N VAL A 118 32.30 13.14 10.44
CA VAL A 118 33.70 13.48 10.11
C VAL A 118 34.40 12.34 9.35
N ALA A 119 34.07 11.09 9.67
CA ALA A 119 34.52 9.92 8.94
C ALA A 119 33.46 9.50 7.89
N LYS A 120 33.81 9.66 6.61
CA LYS A 120 32.91 9.49 5.46
C LYS A 120 32.22 8.12 5.39
N HIS A 121 32.83 7.06 5.91
CA HIS A 121 32.22 5.73 5.88
C HIS A 121 30.96 5.63 6.76
N TYR A 122 30.74 6.56 7.69
CA TYR A 122 29.51 6.65 8.47
C TYR A 122 28.46 7.60 7.88
N ASP A 123 28.71 8.27 6.75
CA ASP A 123 27.76 9.25 6.18
C ASP A 123 26.42 8.61 5.80
N GLN A 124 26.43 7.37 5.30
CA GLN A 124 25.20 6.67 4.94
C GLN A 124 24.31 6.44 6.17
N LEU A 125 24.87 5.91 7.26
CA LEU A 125 24.15 5.68 8.51
C LEU A 125 23.71 7.01 9.14
N SER A 126 24.59 8.01 9.13
CA SER A 126 24.34 9.36 9.65
C SER A 126 23.19 10.06 8.92
N GLY A 127 23.15 9.92 7.59
CA GLY A 127 22.11 10.48 6.73
C GLY A 127 20.75 9.81 6.94
N GLN A 128 20.71 8.49 7.12
CA GLN A 128 19.47 7.77 7.43
C GLN A 128 18.92 8.14 8.82
N LEU A 129 19.78 8.16 9.84
CA LEU A 129 19.40 8.58 11.19
C LEU A 129 18.88 10.02 11.20
N PHE A 130 19.54 10.93 10.49
CA PHE A 130 19.09 12.32 10.34
C PHE A 130 17.75 12.43 9.60
N LYS A 131 17.53 11.63 8.55
CA LYS A 131 16.27 11.63 7.78
C LYS A 131 15.09 11.15 8.64
N LEU A 132 15.29 10.12 9.44
CA LEU A 132 14.27 9.55 10.32
C LEU A 132 13.98 10.45 11.52
N LEU A 133 15.03 10.91 12.20
CA LEU A 133 14.92 11.64 13.47
C LEU A 133 14.87 13.16 13.32
N GLN A 134 15.08 13.69 12.12
CA GLN A 134 14.92 15.11 11.74
C GLN A 134 15.45 16.13 12.77
N ALA A 135 16.63 15.86 13.35
CA ALA A 135 17.27 16.76 14.29
C ALA A 135 18.67 17.18 13.78
N PRO A 136 19.05 18.47 13.83
CA PRO A 136 20.26 18.98 13.19
C PRO A 136 21.57 18.38 13.72
N LEU A 137 21.64 18.22 15.04
CA LEU A 137 22.81 17.70 15.74
C LEU A 137 22.36 16.52 16.59
N LEU A 138 22.92 15.34 16.29
CA LEU A 138 22.55 14.08 16.92
C LEU A 138 23.76 13.36 17.48
N ARG A 139 23.53 12.59 18.55
CA ARG A 139 24.47 11.63 19.11
C ARG A 139 23.80 10.28 19.22
N ALA A 140 24.28 9.31 18.47
CA ALA A 140 23.78 7.94 18.49
C ALA A 140 24.75 7.06 19.30
N HIS A 141 24.20 6.31 20.25
CA HIS A 141 24.95 5.38 21.07
C HIS A 141 24.61 3.95 20.66
N PHE A 142 25.63 3.15 20.38
CA PHE A 142 25.51 1.76 19.96
C PHE A 142 26.18 0.86 20.99
N GLN A 143 25.60 -0.32 21.18
CA GLN A 143 26.17 -1.36 22.04
C GLN A 143 26.12 -2.71 21.33
N ARG A 144 27.22 -3.46 21.39
CA ARG A 144 27.28 -4.84 20.91
C ARG A 144 26.89 -5.77 22.06
N ARG A 145 25.87 -6.60 21.84
CA ARG A 145 25.46 -7.68 22.76
C ARG A 145 25.27 -8.95 21.95
N GLU A 146 25.79 -10.07 22.46
CA GLU A 146 25.69 -11.38 21.79
C GLU A 146 26.19 -11.31 20.33
N GLY A 147 27.26 -10.55 20.08
CA GLY A 147 27.86 -10.37 18.76
C GLY A 147 27.12 -9.43 17.81
N GLN A 148 25.98 -8.84 18.21
CA GLN A 148 25.19 -7.93 17.37
C GLN A 148 25.20 -6.50 17.88
N TRP A 149 25.42 -5.54 16.98
CA TRP A 149 25.29 -4.12 17.28
C TRP A 149 23.82 -3.72 17.41
N ARG A 150 23.47 -2.93 18.43
CA ARG A 150 22.13 -2.36 18.58
C ARG A 150 22.21 -0.89 18.94
N ILE A 151 21.24 -0.12 18.45
CA ILE A 151 21.04 1.27 18.86
C ILE A 151 20.51 1.30 20.29
N ARG A 152 21.33 1.77 21.23
CA ARG A 152 20.93 1.96 22.63
C ARG A 152 20.04 3.18 22.79
N GLY A 153 20.32 4.23 22.01
CA GLY A 153 19.52 5.44 21.95
C GLY A 153 20.17 6.49 21.08
N VAL A 154 19.37 7.44 20.62
CA VAL A 154 19.81 8.59 19.85
C VAL A 154 19.25 9.83 20.52
N ARG A 155 20.09 10.84 20.75
CA ARG A 155 19.70 12.07 21.44
C ARG A 155 20.14 13.30 20.66
N PRO A 156 19.40 14.42 20.73
CA PRO A 156 19.89 15.71 20.31
C PRO A 156 21.19 16.08 21.04
N MET A 157 22.05 16.82 20.35
CA MET A 157 23.28 17.37 20.89
C MET A 157 23.20 18.90 20.89
N ALA A 158 23.72 19.57 21.93
CA ALA A 158 23.86 21.01 21.91
C ALA A 158 25.06 21.41 21.05
N ALA A 159 25.02 22.60 20.43
CA ALA A 159 26.13 23.08 19.62
C ALA A 159 27.43 23.29 20.44
N SER A 160 27.29 23.62 21.72
CA SER A 160 28.39 23.71 22.67
C SER A 160 29.09 22.37 22.92
N ASP A 161 28.42 21.25 22.64
CA ASP A 161 28.96 19.90 22.85
C ASP A 161 29.75 19.39 21.64
N ILE A 162 29.89 20.21 20.58
CA ILE A 162 30.69 19.90 19.40
C ILE A 162 32.18 20.06 19.76
N PRO A 163 32.99 18.99 19.68
CA PRO A 163 34.41 19.09 19.95
C PRO A 163 35.11 20.12 19.04
N PRO A 164 36.11 20.88 19.52
CA PRO A 164 36.81 21.90 18.73
C PRO A 164 37.30 21.39 17.36
N GLN A 165 37.88 20.18 17.35
CA GLN A 165 38.34 19.48 16.14
C GLN A 165 37.23 19.17 15.11
N HIS A 166 35.96 19.12 15.52
CA HIS A 166 34.83 18.86 14.62
C HIS A 166 34.11 20.14 14.18
N GLN A 167 34.44 21.31 14.76
CA GLN A 167 33.71 22.56 14.51
C GLN A 167 33.80 22.99 13.04
N ALA A 168 34.98 22.92 12.42
CA ALA A 168 35.15 23.24 11.01
C ALA A 168 34.27 22.36 10.11
N PHE A 169 34.22 21.05 10.38
CA PHE A 169 33.37 20.12 9.65
C PHE A 169 31.87 20.37 9.91
N ALA A 170 31.49 20.69 11.15
CA ALA A 170 30.11 21.01 11.48
C ALA A 170 29.65 22.30 10.77
N ILE A 171 30.52 23.31 10.64
CA ILE A 171 30.26 24.53 9.84
C ILE A 171 30.09 24.16 8.37
N GLU A 172 30.96 23.33 7.80
CA GLU A 172 30.83 22.86 6.41
C GLU A 172 29.50 22.12 6.19
N ALA A 173 29.19 21.12 7.03
CA ALA A 173 27.97 20.34 6.92
C ALA A 173 26.70 21.19 7.08
N ALA A 174 26.71 22.16 8.00
CA ALA A 174 25.62 23.10 8.18
C ALA A 174 25.49 24.06 6.99
N SER A 175 26.62 24.60 6.51
CA SER A 175 26.66 25.51 5.37
C SER A 175 26.15 24.82 4.11
N ASP A 176 26.59 23.60 3.83
CA ASP A 176 26.09 22.78 2.72
C ASP A 176 24.59 22.50 2.85
N TYR A 177 24.11 22.24 4.07
CA TYR A 177 22.70 22.01 4.33
C TYR A 177 21.86 23.28 4.07
N PHE A 178 22.35 24.46 4.45
CA PHE A 178 21.66 25.74 4.24
C PHE A 178 21.76 26.25 2.80
N LEU A 179 22.92 26.08 2.16
CA LEU A 179 23.26 26.50 0.79
C LEU A 179 22.78 25.52 -0.28
N ARG A 180 22.42 24.28 0.11
CA ARG A 180 21.55 23.43 -0.71
C ARG A 180 20.25 24.19 -0.96
N ARG A 181 20.26 24.98 -2.05
CA ARG A 181 19.05 25.26 -2.80
C ARG A 181 18.40 23.90 -2.95
N PRO A 182 17.16 23.69 -2.48
CA PRO A 182 16.47 22.48 -2.84
C PRO A 182 16.63 22.41 -4.36
N ARG A 183 17.22 21.31 -4.87
CA ARG A 183 17.01 20.99 -6.29
C ARG A 183 15.51 21.22 -6.47
N PRO A 184 15.08 21.91 -7.54
CA PRO A 184 13.68 21.88 -7.85
C PRO A 184 13.37 20.42 -8.18
N LEU A 185 13.07 19.62 -7.15
CA LEU A 185 11.91 18.76 -7.22
C LEU A 185 10.87 19.73 -7.73
N LYS A 186 10.44 19.54 -8.99
CA LYS A 186 9.20 20.14 -9.48
C LYS A 186 8.29 20.15 -8.26
N ARG A 187 7.91 21.34 -7.79
CA ARG A 187 6.97 21.49 -6.68
C ARG A 187 5.69 20.82 -7.15
N ARG A 188 5.65 19.49 -7.04
CA ARG A 188 4.40 18.77 -6.93
C ARG A 188 3.80 19.38 -5.68
N ALA A 189 2.58 19.87 -5.82
CA ALA A 189 1.78 20.23 -4.66
C ALA A 189 1.98 19.12 -3.61
N ALA A 190 2.10 19.51 -2.33
CA ALA A 190 2.10 18.50 -1.27
C ALA A 190 0.93 17.55 -1.56
N PRO A 191 1.15 16.22 -1.49
CA PRO A 191 0.10 15.27 -1.76
C PRO A 191 -1.11 15.65 -0.91
N ARG A 192 -2.24 15.78 -1.57
CA ARG A 192 -3.51 16.21 -0.98
C ARG A 192 -4.12 15.08 -0.15
N PHE A 193 -3.77 13.84 -0.48
CA PHE A 193 -4.31 12.62 0.09
C PHE A 193 -3.22 11.57 0.28
N ASP A 194 -3.44 10.67 1.23
CA ASP A 194 -2.60 9.49 1.48
C ASP A 194 -3.38 8.20 1.16
N LEU A 195 -2.76 7.29 0.39
CA LEU A 195 -3.36 6.03 -0.04
C LEU A 195 -2.46 4.85 0.37
N ALA A 196 -3.00 3.92 1.14
CA ALA A 196 -2.38 2.63 1.39
C ALA A 196 -2.69 1.68 0.24
N ILE A 197 -1.67 1.12 -0.42
CA ILE A 197 -1.84 0.01 -1.37
C ILE A 197 -1.38 -1.27 -0.69
N LEU A 198 -2.34 -2.08 -0.23
CA LEU A 198 -2.07 -3.33 0.47
C LEU A 198 -1.64 -4.41 -0.51
N HIS A 199 -0.48 -4.99 -0.27
CA HIS A 199 0.03 -6.13 -1.04
C HIS A 199 0.79 -7.10 -0.13
N ASP A 200 0.92 -8.34 -0.57
CA ASP A 200 1.79 -9.34 0.06
C ASP A 200 2.94 -9.68 -0.90
N PRO A 201 4.18 -9.23 -0.63
CA PRO A 201 5.34 -9.54 -1.46
C PRO A 201 5.59 -11.05 -1.61
N ASP A 202 5.19 -11.85 -0.61
CA ASP A 202 5.44 -13.29 -0.55
C ASP A 202 4.33 -14.10 -1.22
N ASN A 203 3.20 -13.48 -1.58
CA ASN A 203 2.13 -14.14 -2.31
C ASN A 203 2.52 -14.29 -3.81
N PRO A 204 2.60 -15.53 -4.34
CA PRO A 204 2.91 -15.77 -5.75
C PRO A 204 1.73 -15.47 -6.70
N GLU A 205 0.53 -15.27 -6.16
CA GLU A 205 -0.74 -15.05 -6.87
C GLU A 205 -1.29 -13.65 -6.56
N GLN A 206 -0.40 -12.65 -6.60
CA GLN A 206 -0.79 -11.25 -6.44
C GLN A 206 -1.72 -10.82 -7.58
N ALA A 207 -2.67 -9.96 -7.23
CA ALA A 207 -3.62 -9.44 -8.22
C ALA A 207 -3.02 -8.31 -9.07
N SER A 208 -1.78 -7.88 -8.80
CA SER A 208 -1.02 -6.97 -9.65
C SER A 208 0.47 -7.26 -9.56
N ASP A 209 1.15 -7.35 -10.71
CA ASP A 209 2.59 -7.51 -10.77
C ASP A 209 3.34 -6.27 -10.24
N ALA A 210 4.62 -6.46 -9.88
CA ALA A 210 5.44 -5.38 -9.33
C ALA A 210 5.56 -4.16 -10.27
N ARG A 211 5.40 -4.34 -11.59
CA ARG A 211 5.40 -3.24 -12.55
C ARG A 211 4.10 -2.45 -12.49
N ALA A 212 2.96 -3.12 -12.38
CA ALA A 212 1.64 -2.53 -12.20
C ALA A 212 1.55 -1.76 -10.88
N LEU A 213 2.06 -2.30 -9.77
CA LEU A 213 2.15 -1.58 -8.49
C LEU A 213 2.90 -0.25 -8.62
N ARG A 214 4.07 -0.25 -9.27
CA ARG A 214 4.83 0.98 -9.55
C ARG A 214 4.08 1.96 -10.44
N LYS A 215 3.28 1.46 -11.40
CA LYS A 215 2.44 2.31 -12.26
C LYS A 215 1.28 2.92 -11.46
N PHE A 216 0.67 2.20 -10.54
CA PHE A 216 -0.32 2.74 -9.60
C PHE A 216 0.27 3.86 -8.74
N GLU A 217 1.44 3.64 -8.11
CA GLU A 217 2.12 4.69 -7.32
C GLU A 217 2.40 5.95 -8.16
N ARG A 218 2.88 5.77 -9.40
CA ARG A 218 3.16 6.87 -10.33
C ARG A 218 1.89 7.63 -10.73
N ALA A 219 0.81 6.91 -11.00
CA ALA A 219 -0.49 7.50 -11.35
C ALA A 219 -1.09 8.25 -10.15
N ALA A 220 -1.02 7.68 -8.95
CA ALA A 220 -1.44 8.31 -7.70
C ALA A 220 -0.72 9.65 -7.51
N GLN A 221 0.61 9.66 -7.70
CA GLN A 221 1.42 10.86 -7.58
C GLN A 221 1.05 11.96 -8.60
N GLN A 222 0.57 11.58 -9.79
CA GLN A 222 0.08 12.55 -10.79
C GLN A 222 -1.26 13.18 -10.38
N MET A 223 -2.05 12.47 -9.57
CA MET A 223 -3.33 12.93 -9.02
C MET A 223 -3.19 13.62 -7.66
N GLY A 224 -1.96 13.87 -7.21
CA GLY A 224 -1.71 14.48 -5.89
C GLY A 224 -2.01 13.54 -4.73
N ILE A 225 -1.99 12.21 -4.95
CA ILE A 225 -2.11 11.20 -3.91
C ILE A 225 -0.70 10.68 -3.59
N HIS A 226 -0.34 10.60 -2.31
CA HIS A 226 0.82 9.87 -1.84
C HIS A 226 0.41 8.42 -1.61
N ALA A 227 0.77 7.55 -2.54
CA ALA A 227 0.57 6.12 -2.40
C ALA A 227 1.77 5.50 -1.68
N GLU A 228 1.50 4.68 -0.67
CA GLU A 228 2.48 3.85 0.03
C GLU A 228 2.07 2.39 -0.11
N LEU A 229 3.01 1.53 -0.53
CA LEU A 229 2.83 0.09 -0.47
C LEU A 229 2.89 -0.36 1.00
N VAL A 230 1.83 -1.01 1.48
CA VAL A 230 1.72 -1.51 2.85
C VAL A 230 1.54 -3.01 2.87
N THR A 231 1.96 -3.63 3.96
CA THR A 231 1.89 -5.09 4.15
C THR A 231 1.00 -5.44 5.34
N ARG A 232 0.87 -6.73 5.65
CA ARG A 232 0.17 -7.19 6.86
C ARG A 232 0.71 -6.55 8.15
N ALA A 233 2.00 -6.19 8.21
CA ALA A 233 2.62 -5.61 9.41
C ALA A 233 2.16 -4.18 9.70
N ASP A 234 1.69 -3.46 8.70
CA ASP A 234 1.33 -2.03 8.78
C ASP A 234 -0.09 -1.78 9.31
N PHE A 235 -0.78 -2.81 9.81
CA PHE A 235 -2.20 -2.73 10.14
C PHE A 235 -2.51 -1.63 11.17
N GLY A 236 -1.60 -1.41 12.12
CA GLY A 236 -1.73 -0.35 13.13
C GLY A 236 -1.59 1.08 12.60
N ARG A 237 -1.16 1.26 11.35
CA ARG A 237 -0.97 2.57 10.70
C ARG A 237 -2.12 2.96 9.78
N LEU A 238 -3.19 2.15 9.67
CA LEU A 238 -4.31 2.40 8.76
C LEU A 238 -4.93 3.80 8.91
N SER A 239 -5.07 4.27 10.14
CA SER A 239 -5.62 5.60 10.46
C SER A 239 -4.82 6.79 9.90
N ALA A 240 -3.59 6.57 9.43
CA ALA A 240 -2.78 7.60 8.80
C ALA A 240 -3.13 7.85 7.32
N PHE A 241 -4.00 7.01 6.72
CA PHE A 241 -4.35 7.08 5.30
C PHE A 241 -5.78 7.58 5.09
N ASP A 242 -6.04 8.19 3.93
CA ASP A 242 -7.40 8.56 3.50
C ASP A 242 -8.13 7.42 2.77
N ALA A 243 -7.35 6.47 2.24
CA ALA A 243 -7.87 5.38 1.43
C ALA A 243 -7.03 4.10 1.53
N LEU A 244 -7.68 2.96 1.27
CA LEU A 244 -7.08 1.64 1.17
C LEU A 244 -7.40 1.06 -0.21
N PHE A 245 -6.36 0.68 -0.95
CA PHE A 245 -6.44 -0.10 -2.18
C PHE A 245 -5.85 -1.50 -1.96
N ILE A 246 -6.64 -2.55 -2.09
CA ILE A 246 -6.19 -3.92 -1.89
C ILE A 246 -5.71 -4.50 -3.23
N ARG A 247 -4.47 -4.97 -3.28
CA ARG A 247 -3.87 -5.70 -4.41
C ARG A 247 -3.30 -7.06 -4.03
N ASP A 248 -3.53 -7.48 -2.78
CA ASP A 248 -3.38 -8.87 -2.35
C ASP A 248 -4.71 -9.61 -2.47
N THR A 249 -4.66 -10.94 -2.49
CA THR A 249 -5.85 -11.78 -2.58
C THR A 249 -6.83 -11.53 -1.43
N THR A 250 -8.10 -11.37 -1.79
CA THR A 250 -9.20 -11.21 -0.84
C THR A 250 -9.86 -12.55 -0.53
N PHE A 251 -10.13 -12.80 0.76
CA PHE A 251 -11.00 -13.87 1.22
C PHE A 251 -11.68 -13.46 2.52
N VAL A 252 -12.87 -14.00 2.80
CA VAL A 252 -13.64 -13.69 4.03
C VAL A 252 -12.86 -14.07 5.30
N ASN A 253 -12.22 -15.23 5.32
CA ASN A 253 -11.41 -15.71 6.45
C ASN A 253 -9.92 -15.36 6.30
N HIS A 254 -9.61 -14.16 5.82
CA HIS A 254 -8.25 -13.71 5.58
C HIS A 254 -7.97 -12.32 6.15
N TYR A 255 -6.69 -11.97 6.28
CA TYR A 255 -6.28 -10.71 6.89
C TYR A 255 -6.70 -9.49 6.05
N THR A 256 -6.80 -9.65 4.73
CA THR A 256 -7.27 -8.61 3.79
C THR A 256 -8.71 -8.18 4.08
N TYR A 257 -9.60 -9.11 4.44
CA TYR A 257 -10.97 -8.77 4.87
C TYR A 257 -11.00 -7.97 6.17
N ARG A 258 -10.13 -8.30 7.14
CA ARG A 258 -9.99 -7.51 8.38
C ARG A 258 -9.46 -6.10 8.11
N TYR A 259 -8.49 -5.97 7.20
CA TYR A 259 -7.98 -4.69 6.69
C TYR A 259 -9.11 -3.85 6.09
N SER A 260 -9.88 -4.42 5.18
CA SER A 260 -11.01 -3.76 4.53
C SER A 260 -12.05 -3.28 5.54
N ARG A 261 -12.43 -4.14 6.50
CA ARG A 261 -13.40 -3.79 7.56
C ARG A 261 -12.91 -2.68 8.47
N GLN A 262 -11.65 -2.74 8.91
CA GLN A 262 -11.07 -1.74 9.79
C GLN A 262 -10.96 -0.38 9.07
N ALA A 263 -10.44 -0.37 7.85
CA ALA A 263 -10.34 0.85 7.04
C ALA A 263 -11.72 1.48 6.82
N LEU A 264 -12.75 0.69 6.51
CA LEU A 264 -14.11 1.21 6.34
C LEU A 264 -14.65 1.81 7.64
N ALA A 265 -14.41 1.17 8.78
CA ALA A 265 -14.82 1.64 10.10
C ALA A 265 -14.10 2.92 10.54
N GLU A 266 -12.83 3.06 10.19
CA GLU A 266 -12.02 4.29 10.41
C GLU A 266 -12.36 5.42 9.43
N GLY A 267 -13.21 5.13 8.44
CA GLY A 267 -13.72 6.12 7.52
C GLY A 267 -12.87 6.35 6.28
N LEU A 268 -12.01 5.40 5.92
CA LEU A 268 -11.24 5.44 4.68
C LEU A 268 -12.15 5.16 3.47
N VAL A 269 -11.73 5.64 2.29
CA VAL A 269 -12.23 5.09 1.02
C VAL A 269 -11.58 3.74 0.79
N VAL A 270 -12.39 2.68 0.65
CA VAL A 270 -11.87 1.31 0.57
C VAL A 270 -12.25 0.68 -0.77
N ILE A 271 -11.26 0.15 -1.47
CA ILE A 271 -11.42 -0.75 -2.60
C ILE A 271 -10.42 -1.89 -2.39
N ASP A 272 -10.81 -3.13 -2.13
CA ASP A 272 -12.18 -3.66 -2.19
C ASP A 272 -12.87 -3.57 -0.84
N ASP A 273 -14.12 -3.12 -0.83
CA ASP A 273 -14.90 -2.96 0.39
C ASP A 273 -15.35 -4.33 0.95
N PRO A 274 -15.67 -4.42 2.25
CA PRO A 274 -16.00 -5.70 2.88
C PRO A 274 -17.23 -6.40 2.28
N GLN A 275 -18.21 -5.64 1.81
CA GLN A 275 -19.41 -6.24 1.21
C GLN A 275 -19.07 -6.84 -0.14
N SER A 276 -18.26 -6.16 -0.96
CA SER A 276 -17.75 -6.71 -2.21
C SER A 276 -16.97 -8.00 -1.99
N ILE A 277 -16.02 -8.00 -1.04
CA ILE A 277 -15.23 -9.20 -0.70
C ILE A 277 -16.14 -10.36 -0.34
N LEU A 278 -17.11 -10.14 0.58
CA LEU A 278 -18.00 -11.19 1.05
C LEU A 278 -18.89 -11.76 -0.07
N LYS A 279 -19.47 -10.89 -0.90
CA LYS A 279 -20.38 -11.31 -1.97
C LYS A 279 -19.65 -12.04 -3.09
N CYS A 280 -18.49 -11.54 -3.52
CA CYS A 280 -17.73 -12.11 -4.64
C CYS A 280 -17.02 -13.42 -4.29
N ASN A 281 -16.54 -13.56 -3.04
CA ASN A 281 -15.83 -14.76 -2.61
C ASN A 281 -16.74 -15.98 -2.39
N ASN A 282 -18.06 -15.79 -2.33
CA ASN A 282 -18.99 -16.89 -2.12
C ASN A 282 -19.76 -17.22 -3.41
N LYS A 283 -19.39 -18.34 -4.05
CA LYS A 283 -19.99 -18.75 -5.33
C LYS A 283 -21.47 -19.11 -5.22
N VAL A 284 -21.93 -19.56 -4.04
CA VAL A 284 -23.35 -19.89 -3.80
C VAL A 284 -24.15 -18.59 -3.76
N TYR A 285 -23.64 -17.58 -3.05
CA TYR A 285 -24.24 -16.25 -3.03
C TYR A 285 -24.33 -15.65 -4.43
N LEU A 286 -23.24 -15.70 -5.21
CA LEU A 286 -23.24 -15.22 -6.60
C LEU A 286 -24.24 -15.99 -7.48
N ALA A 287 -24.29 -17.32 -7.37
CA ALA A 287 -25.21 -18.13 -8.17
C ALA A 287 -26.68 -17.75 -7.90
N GLU A 288 -27.07 -17.63 -6.62
CA GLU A 288 -28.40 -17.21 -6.21
C GLU A 288 -28.71 -15.77 -6.64
N LEU A 289 -27.77 -14.84 -6.45
CA LEU A 289 -27.93 -13.44 -6.84
C LEU A 289 -28.16 -13.30 -8.35
N LEU A 290 -27.32 -13.94 -9.16
CA LEU A 290 -27.43 -13.88 -10.62
C LEU A 290 -28.72 -14.53 -11.11
N ALA A 291 -29.12 -15.67 -10.53
CA ALA A 291 -30.37 -16.35 -10.87
C ALA A 291 -31.60 -15.48 -10.53
N ARG A 292 -31.65 -14.91 -9.33
CA ARG A 292 -32.74 -14.00 -8.88
C ARG A 292 -32.92 -12.82 -9.84
N HIS A 293 -31.83 -12.27 -10.34
CA HIS A 293 -31.85 -11.12 -11.27
C HIS A 293 -31.91 -11.53 -12.75
N ARG A 294 -32.11 -12.83 -13.04
CA ARG A 294 -32.21 -13.38 -14.40
C ARG A 294 -30.98 -13.03 -15.26
N ILE A 295 -29.81 -12.97 -14.63
CA ILE A 295 -28.53 -12.87 -15.34
C ILE A 295 -28.20 -14.27 -15.87
N PRO A 296 -28.00 -14.45 -17.19
CA PRO A 296 -27.64 -15.74 -17.74
C PRO A 296 -26.34 -16.26 -17.14
N THR A 297 -26.41 -17.46 -16.60
CA THR A 297 -25.28 -18.25 -16.10
C THR A 297 -25.32 -19.63 -16.79
N PRO A 298 -24.26 -20.45 -16.70
CA PRO A 298 -24.37 -21.86 -17.04
C PRO A 298 -25.44 -22.52 -16.15
N LYS A 299 -26.08 -23.61 -16.61
CA LYS A 299 -27.05 -24.31 -15.75
C LYS A 299 -26.35 -24.71 -14.45
N THR A 300 -26.89 -24.26 -13.34
CA THR A 300 -26.25 -24.39 -12.02
C THR A 300 -27.23 -25.05 -11.05
N LEU A 301 -26.73 -26.02 -10.29
CA LEU A 301 -27.44 -26.67 -9.20
C LEU A 301 -26.62 -26.52 -7.91
N LEU A 302 -27.24 -26.02 -6.85
CA LEU A 302 -26.70 -26.10 -5.51
C LEU A 302 -26.91 -27.51 -4.96
N VAL A 303 -25.84 -28.16 -4.52
CA VAL A 303 -25.85 -29.56 -4.12
C VAL A 303 -25.52 -29.67 -2.63
N HIS A 304 -26.37 -30.39 -1.90
CA HIS A 304 -26.15 -30.94 -0.57
C HIS A 304 -26.28 -32.48 -0.62
N ARG A 305 -26.03 -33.15 0.50
CA ARG A 305 -26.02 -34.61 0.57
C ARG A 305 -27.32 -35.26 0.06
N ASP A 306 -28.47 -34.69 0.41
CA ASP A 306 -29.77 -35.31 0.09
C ASP A 306 -30.27 -35.05 -1.34
N ASN A 307 -29.74 -34.03 -2.03
CA ASN A 307 -30.16 -33.71 -3.41
C ASN A 307 -29.12 -34.09 -4.47
N ALA A 308 -27.98 -34.68 -4.09
CA ALA A 308 -26.89 -35.04 -5.01
C ALA A 308 -27.33 -35.95 -6.17
N ALA A 309 -28.33 -36.81 -5.95
CA ALA A 309 -28.91 -37.66 -7.00
C ALA A 309 -29.60 -36.86 -8.14
N GLN A 310 -30.01 -35.62 -7.89
CA GLN A 310 -30.68 -34.76 -8.87
C GLN A 310 -29.72 -34.19 -9.94
N ILE A 311 -28.39 -34.24 -9.70
CA ILE A 311 -27.40 -33.66 -10.61
C ILE A 311 -27.56 -34.18 -12.04
N LEU A 312 -27.62 -35.50 -12.23
CA LEU A 312 -27.73 -36.12 -13.55
C LEU A 312 -29.13 -36.01 -14.17
N GLN A 313 -30.13 -35.61 -13.39
CA GLN A 313 -31.49 -35.33 -13.90
C GLN A 313 -31.55 -33.93 -14.54
N LEU A 314 -30.75 -32.98 -14.04
CA LEU A 314 -30.80 -31.57 -14.43
C LEU A 314 -29.62 -31.13 -15.31
N LEU A 315 -28.46 -31.81 -15.19
CA LEU A 315 -27.23 -31.47 -15.89
C LEU A 315 -26.72 -32.66 -16.73
N THR A 316 -26.05 -32.34 -17.83
CA THR A 316 -25.44 -33.32 -18.74
C THR A 316 -23.93 -33.30 -18.57
N LEU A 317 -23.29 -34.49 -18.58
CA LEU A 317 -21.84 -34.61 -18.55
C LEU A 317 -21.19 -34.03 -19.83
N PRO A 318 -19.99 -33.44 -19.74
CA PRO A 318 -19.21 -33.23 -18.52
C PRO A 318 -19.77 -32.11 -17.62
N ILE A 319 -19.56 -32.24 -16.31
CA ILE A 319 -20.07 -31.30 -15.28
C ILE A 319 -18.86 -30.68 -14.56
N VAL A 320 -18.98 -29.41 -14.17
CA VAL A 320 -18.00 -28.72 -13.32
C VAL A 320 -18.53 -28.66 -11.90
N LEU A 321 -17.79 -29.22 -10.95
CA LEU A 321 -18.05 -29.13 -9.52
C LEU A 321 -17.15 -28.05 -8.91
N LYS A 322 -17.72 -27.21 -8.04
CA LYS A 322 -17.01 -26.10 -7.38
C LYS A 322 -17.33 -26.07 -5.89
N GLN A 323 -16.34 -25.78 -5.06
CA GLN A 323 -16.56 -25.43 -3.66
C GLN A 323 -17.02 -23.97 -3.51
N PRO A 324 -17.81 -23.61 -2.47
CA PRO A 324 -18.34 -22.25 -2.30
C PRO A 324 -17.27 -21.17 -2.15
N ASP A 325 -16.23 -21.43 -1.36
CA ASP A 325 -15.23 -20.43 -0.94
C ASP A 325 -13.87 -20.58 -1.65
N SER A 326 -13.83 -21.30 -2.78
CA SER A 326 -12.57 -21.54 -3.48
C SER A 326 -12.28 -20.44 -4.50
N SER A 327 -11.01 -20.01 -4.66
CA SER A 327 -10.58 -19.03 -5.67
C SER A 327 -9.46 -19.59 -6.56
N PHE A 328 -9.10 -18.88 -7.63
CA PHE A 328 -8.01 -19.23 -8.55
C PHE A 328 -7.98 -20.68 -9.06
N SER A 329 -9.16 -21.20 -9.44
CA SER A 329 -9.33 -22.57 -9.92
C SER A 329 -8.99 -23.68 -8.92
N LEU A 330 -8.67 -23.36 -7.66
CA LEU A 330 -8.62 -24.34 -6.58
C LEU A 330 -10.05 -24.81 -6.28
N GLY A 331 -10.24 -26.11 -6.01
CA GLY A 331 -11.57 -26.66 -5.71
C GLY A 331 -12.56 -26.68 -6.90
N VAL A 332 -12.09 -26.54 -8.14
CA VAL A 332 -12.89 -26.68 -9.36
C VAL A 332 -12.50 -27.98 -10.07
N VAL A 333 -13.42 -28.93 -10.17
CA VAL A 333 -13.19 -30.25 -10.78
C VAL A 333 -14.14 -30.47 -11.94
N LYS A 334 -13.62 -30.87 -13.10
CA LYS A 334 -14.44 -31.27 -14.25
C LYS A 334 -14.59 -32.78 -14.24
N VAL A 335 -15.82 -33.27 -14.08
CA VAL A 335 -16.14 -34.69 -14.09
C VAL A 335 -16.79 -35.10 -15.41
N THR A 336 -16.42 -36.27 -15.91
CA THR A 336 -16.80 -36.76 -17.25
C THR A 336 -17.61 -38.05 -17.22
N SER A 337 -17.67 -38.73 -16.08
CA SER A 337 -18.47 -39.94 -15.88
C SER A 337 -19.32 -39.89 -14.60
N ALA A 338 -20.39 -40.69 -14.56
CA ALA A 338 -21.26 -40.79 -13.38
C ALA A 338 -20.57 -41.41 -12.15
N ALA A 339 -19.55 -42.25 -12.36
CA ALA A 339 -18.74 -42.80 -11.27
C ALA A 339 -17.83 -41.72 -10.67
N GLU A 340 -17.14 -40.97 -11.52
CA GLU A 340 -16.29 -39.84 -11.11
C GLU A 340 -17.10 -38.74 -10.41
N LEU A 341 -18.30 -38.43 -10.92
CA LEU A 341 -19.22 -37.48 -10.30
C LEU A 341 -19.56 -37.89 -8.86
N ARG A 342 -19.96 -39.14 -8.62
CA ARG A 342 -20.32 -39.62 -7.28
C ARG A 342 -19.16 -39.49 -6.30
N ALA A 343 -17.99 -40.00 -6.68
CA ALA A 343 -16.79 -39.96 -5.84
C ALA A 343 -16.36 -38.51 -5.51
N THR A 344 -16.40 -37.62 -6.51
CA THR A 344 -15.99 -36.22 -6.32
C THR A 344 -16.99 -35.44 -5.47
N VAL A 345 -18.29 -35.66 -5.65
CA VAL A 345 -19.34 -35.01 -4.84
C VAL A 345 -19.20 -35.41 -3.37
N GLU A 346 -19.01 -36.71 -3.09
CA GLU A 346 -18.80 -37.21 -1.73
C GLU A 346 -17.57 -36.56 -1.08
N GLN A 347 -16.43 -36.57 -1.79
CA GLN A 347 -15.18 -35.96 -1.31
C GLN A 347 -15.32 -34.44 -1.05
N LEU A 348 -16.04 -33.70 -1.89
CA LEU A 348 -16.21 -32.26 -1.70
C LEU A 348 -17.17 -31.95 -0.54
N LEU A 349 -18.23 -32.76 -0.37
CA LEU A 349 -19.21 -32.61 0.71
C LEU A 349 -18.68 -33.04 2.09
N GLU A 350 -17.56 -33.76 2.16
CA GLU A 350 -16.83 -33.95 3.42
C GLU A 350 -16.24 -32.65 3.97
N LYS A 351 -15.93 -31.68 3.10
CA LYS A 351 -15.27 -30.43 3.46
C LYS A 351 -16.21 -29.22 3.48
N SER A 352 -17.42 -29.36 2.96
CA SER A 352 -18.41 -28.29 2.88
C SER A 352 -19.83 -28.86 2.88
N GLU A 353 -20.76 -28.19 3.55
CA GLU A 353 -22.18 -28.58 3.54
C GLU A 353 -22.83 -28.41 2.16
N LEU A 354 -22.28 -27.53 1.32
CA LEU A 354 -22.82 -27.18 0.01
C LEU A 354 -21.72 -27.15 -1.03
N ILE A 355 -22.04 -27.61 -2.24
CA ILE A 355 -21.18 -27.44 -3.43
C ILE A 355 -22.02 -26.98 -4.61
N ILE A 356 -21.37 -26.53 -5.67
CA ILE A 356 -22.02 -26.09 -6.89
C ILE A 356 -21.71 -27.08 -8.00
N ALA A 357 -22.75 -27.65 -8.61
CA ALA A 357 -22.66 -28.41 -9.84
C ALA A 357 -23.12 -27.55 -11.01
N GLN A 358 -22.31 -27.48 -12.07
CA GLN A 358 -22.53 -26.55 -13.17
C GLN A 358 -22.28 -27.21 -14.53
N GLU A 359 -23.10 -26.87 -15.52
CA GLU A 359 -22.90 -27.21 -16.94
C GLU A 359 -21.50 -26.80 -17.40
N TYR A 360 -20.78 -27.72 -18.04
CA TYR A 360 -19.53 -27.40 -18.70
C TYR A 360 -19.77 -26.67 -20.02
N LEU A 361 -19.22 -25.46 -20.15
CA LEU A 361 -19.29 -24.66 -21.37
C LEU A 361 -17.90 -24.60 -22.04
N PRO A 362 -17.66 -25.35 -23.13
CA PRO A 362 -16.40 -25.31 -23.85
C PRO A 362 -16.27 -24.00 -24.64
N THR A 363 -15.19 -23.27 -24.41
CA THR A 363 -14.84 -22.03 -25.12
C THR A 363 -13.35 -22.03 -25.45
N ALA A 364 -12.96 -21.31 -26.51
CA ALA A 364 -11.54 -21.14 -26.87
C ALA A 364 -10.81 -20.20 -25.88
N PHE A 365 -11.56 -19.28 -25.29
CA PHE A 365 -11.09 -18.32 -24.30
C PHE A 365 -12.29 -17.89 -23.43
N ASP A 366 -11.97 -17.27 -22.30
CA ASP A 366 -12.96 -16.63 -21.44
C ASP A 366 -12.80 -15.11 -21.54
N TRP A 367 -13.93 -14.39 -21.53
CA TRP A 367 -13.94 -12.94 -21.48
C TRP A 367 -13.72 -12.50 -20.04
N ARG A 368 -12.84 -11.54 -19.81
CA ARG A 368 -12.78 -10.78 -18.55
C ARG A 368 -13.03 -9.32 -18.81
N VAL A 369 -13.98 -8.74 -18.07
CA VAL A 369 -14.30 -7.32 -18.14
C VAL A 369 -13.99 -6.67 -16.80
N GLY A 370 -13.00 -5.78 -16.79
CA GLY A 370 -12.64 -4.98 -15.62
C GLY A 370 -13.54 -3.75 -15.50
N ILE A 371 -14.21 -3.60 -14.37
CA ILE A 371 -15.21 -2.56 -14.11
C ILE A 371 -14.87 -1.85 -12.82
N LEU A 372 -14.83 -0.53 -12.83
CA LEU A 372 -14.65 0.28 -11.62
C LEU A 372 -15.61 1.46 -11.64
N ASP A 373 -16.22 1.78 -10.50
CA ASP A 373 -17.17 2.90 -10.39
C ASP A 373 -18.29 2.78 -11.45
N ARG A 374 -18.77 1.54 -11.68
CA ARG A 374 -19.77 1.17 -12.69
C ARG A 374 -19.39 1.50 -14.15
N ARG A 375 -18.11 1.73 -14.42
CA ARG A 375 -17.58 1.96 -15.78
C ARG A 375 -16.61 0.84 -16.17
N VAL A 376 -16.69 0.41 -17.43
CA VAL A 376 -15.72 -0.55 -17.96
C VAL A 376 -14.37 0.13 -18.16
N LEU A 377 -13.32 -0.45 -17.57
CA LEU A 377 -11.94 -0.02 -17.72
C LEU A 377 -11.20 -0.82 -18.79
N PHE A 378 -11.41 -2.13 -18.84
CA PHE A 378 -10.74 -2.99 -19.82
C PHE A 378 -11.59 -4.21 -20.17
N VAL A 379 -11.32 -4.79 -21.34
CA VAL A 379 -11.85 -6.08 -21.76
C VAL A 379 -10.70 -6.93 -22.26
N CYS A 380 -10.63 -8.17 -21.81
CA CYS A 380 -9.58 -9.11 -22.16
C CYS A 380 -10.16 -10.46 -22.58
N GLN A 381 -9.44 -11.16 -23.46
CA GLN A 381 -9.59 -12.58 -23.71
C GLN A 381 -8.50 -13.33 -22.95
N TYR A 382 -8.92 -14.24 -22.08
CA TYR A 382 -8.06 -15.12 -21.32
C TYR A 382 -8.11 -16.50 -21.99
N PHE A 383 -7.02 -16.88 -22.64
CA PHE A 383 -6.95 -18.14 -23.37
C PHE A 383 -6.71 -19.31 -22.41
N MET A 384 -7.19 -20.50 -22.79
CA MET A 384 -6.87 -21.72 -22.04
C MET A 384 -5.39 -22.09 -22.22
N VAL A 385 -4.78 -22.71 -21.20
CA VAL A 385 -3.41 -23.26 -21.37
C VAL A 385 -3.44 -24.35 -22.44
N PRO A 386 -2.48 -24.41 -23.39
CA PRO A 386 -2.46 -25.44 -24.43
C PRO A 386 -2.59 -26.86 -23.85
N GLY A 387 -3.58 -27.62 -24.33
CA GLY A 387 -3.89 -28.97 -23.83
C GLY A 387 -4.58 -29.01 -22.46
N HIS A 388 -5.11 -27.88 -21.96
CA HIS A 388 -5.82 -27.75 -20.69
C HIS A 388 -7.16 -27.04 -20.90
N TRP A 389 -8.13 -27.28 -20.00
CA TRP A 389 -9.48 -26.71 -20.11
C TRP A 389 -9.70 -25.47 -19.23
N GLN A 390 -8.68 -25.05 -18.50
CA GLN A 390 -8.67 -23.84 -17.66
C GLN A 390 -7.56 -22.88 -18.12
N ILE A 391 -7.75 -21.60 -17.82
CA ILE A 391 -6.81 -20.50 -18.07
C ILE A 391 -5.51 -20.60 -17.25
N ILE A 392 -5.53 -21.36 -16.14
CA ILE A 392 -4.37 -21.61 -15.28
C ILE A 392 -4.20 -23.13 -15.13
N LYS A 393 -2.99 -23.63 -15.32
CA LYS A 393 -2.59 -25.02 -15.02
C LYS A 393 -1.53 -25.01 -13.93
N ARG A 394 -1.84 -25.64 -12.79
CA ARG A 394 -0.90 -25.82 -11.67
C ARG A 394 -0.19 -27.18 -11.78
N ASN A 395 1.12 -27.20 -11.58
CA ASN A 395 1.90 -28.44 -11.52
C ASN A 395 2.17 -28.80 -10.03
N GLY A 396 1.20 -29.44 -9.37
CA GLY A 396 1.36 -29.92 -7.98
C GLY A 396 1.53 -28.81 -6.91
N GLN A 397 1.68 -29.22 -5.64
CA GLN A 397 1.96 -28.28 -4.54
C GLN A 397 3.40 -27.76 -4.64
N GLY A 398 3.56 -26.46 -4.91
CA GLY A 398 4.85 -25.77 -4.96
C GLY A 398 5.51 -25.64 -6.34
N GLY A 399 4.88 -26.13 -7.42
CA GLY A 399 5.38 -25.97 -8.79
C GLY A 399 4.95 -24.66 -9.46
N ALA A 400 5.76 -24.16 -10.39
CA ALA A 400 5.42 -23.02 -11.25
C ALA A 400 4.07 -23.28 -11.96
N TYR A 401 3.14 -22.33 -11.87
CA TYR A 401 1.90 -22.36 -12.63
C TYR A 401 2.13 -21.86 -14.06
N ARG A 402 1.36 -22.39 -15.01
CA ARG A 402 1.31 -21.89 -16.39
C ARG A 402 -0.03 -21.20 -16.60
N GLU A 403 0.00 -20.00 -17.14
CA GLU A 403 -1.20 -19.28 -17.56
C GLU A 403 -1.29 -19.28 -19.09
N GLY A 404 -2.52 -19.27 -19.59
CA GLY A 404 -2.75 -19.00 -21.01
C GLY A 404 -2.46 -17.53 -21.34
N ALA A 405 -2.42 -17.22 -22.63
CA ALA A 405 -2.19 -15.85 -23.07
C ALA A 405 -3.36 -14.94 -22.64
N THR A 406 -3.05 -13.68 -22.33
CA THR A 406 -4.03 -12.62 -22.11
C THR A 406 -3.94 -11.62 -23.26
N LEU A 407 -5.08 -11.35 -23.91
CA LEU A 407 -5.18 -10.36 -24.98
C LEU A 407 -6.17 -9.26 -24.57
N ALA A 408 -5.67 -8.06 -24.30
CA ALA A 408 -6.53 -6.90 -24.10
C ALA A 408 -7.06 -6.36 -25.43
N LEU A 409 -8.36 -6.03 -25.47
CA LEU A 409 -9.03 -5.50 -26.64
C LEU A 409 -9.61 -4.10 -26.39
N PRO A 410 -9.57 -3.20 -27.39
CA PRO A 410 -10.35 -1.97 -27.36
C PRO A 410 -11.84 -2.26 -27.12
N LEU A 411 -12.51 -1.40 -26.35
CA LEU A 411 -13.89 -1.63 -25.93
C LEU A 411 -14.88 -1.70 -27.11
N ASP A 412 -14.59 -0.97 -28.17
CA ASP A 412 -15.36 -0.96 -29.43
C ASP A 412 -15.19 -2.24 -30.26
N GLN A 413 -14.14 -3.03 -29.99
CA GLN A 413 -13.90 -4.32 -30.61
C GLN A 413 -14.49 -5.49 -29.81
N ALA A 414 -14.83 -5.27 -28.54
CA ALA A 414 -15.48 -6.28 -27.72
C ALA A 414 -16.99 -6.37 -28.03
N PRO A 415 -17.60 -7.57 -28.04
CA PRO A 415 -19.04 -7.69 -28.28
C PRO A 415 -19.85 -6.89 -27.26
N ALA A 416 -20.74 -6.00 -27.74
CA ALA A 416 -21.54 -5.13 -26.88
C ALA A 416 -22.37 -5.90 -25.83
N ARG A 417 -22.79 -7.14 -26.16
CA ARG A 417 -23.51 -8.02 -25.22
C ARG A 417 -22.65 -8.46 -24.04
N VAL A 418 -21.34 -8.68 -24.24
CA VAL A 418 -20.40 -9.07 -23.19
C VAL A 418 -20.23 -7.91 -22.21
N ILE A 419 -19.96 -6.70 -22.72
CA ILE A 419 -19.84 -5.48 -21.92
C ILE A 419 -21.12 -5.22 -21.12
N LYS A 420 -22.28 -5.25 -21.79
CA LYS A 420 -23.57 -4.99 -21.14
C LYS A 420 -23.89 -6.03 -20.07
N MET A 421 -23.55 -7.30 -20.30
CA MET A 421 -23.79 -8.36 -19.32
C MET A 421 -22.87 -8.21 -18.11
N ALA A 422 -21.60 -7.90 -18.35
CA ALA A 422 -20.63 -7.66 -17.29
C ALA A 422 -21.03 -6.50 -16.37
N LEU A 423 -21.41 -5.36 -16.96
CA LEU A 423 -21.89 -4.20 -16.21
C LEU A 423 -23.10 -4.56 -15.34
N LYS A 424 -24.10 -5.25 -15.91
CA LYS A 424 -25.27 -5.70 -15.16
C LYS A 424 -24.92 -6.60 -13.98
N ALA A 425 -23.95 -7.50 -14.14
CA ALA A 425 -23.54 -8.40 -13.06
C ALA A 425 -22.80 -7.64 -11.95
N ALA A 426 -21.85 -6.78 -12.31
CA ALA A 426 -21.10 -5.96 -11.37
C ALA A 426 -22.00 -4.98 -10.58
N ASP A 427 -22.99 -4.38 -11.23
CA ASP A 427 -23.96 -3.47 -10.61
C ASP A 427 -24.78 -4.11 -9.47
N LEU A 428 -24.94 -5.45 -9.47
CA LEU A 428 -25.61 -6.17 -8.39
C LEU A 428 -24.74 -6.28 -7.12
N ILE A 429 -23.42 -6.13 -7.26
CA ILE A 429 -22.48 -6.19 -6.15
C ILE A 429 -22.31 -4.82 -5.51
N GLY A 430 -21.92 -3.82 -6.30
CA GLY A 430 -21.62 -2.47 -5.82
C GLY A 430 -20.90 -1.61 -6.86
N ASP A 431 -20.04 -0.72 -6.40
CA ASP A 431 -19.27 0.22 -7.24
C ASP A 431 -17.74 0.02 -7.13
N GLY A 432 -17.29 -1.09 -6.54
CA GLY A 432 -15.88 -1.45 -6.36
C GLY A 432 -15.16 -1.76 -7.68
N PHE A 433 -13.98 -2.37 -7.56
CA PHE A 433 -13.21 -2.79 -8.73
C PHE A 433 -13.48 -4.25 -9.05
N TYR A 434 -14.33 -4.55 -10.03
CA TYR A 434 -14.74 -5.91 -10.34
C TYR A 434 -14.10 -6.45 -11.62
N GLY A 435 -13.76 -7.75 -11.62
CA GLY A 435 -13.50 -8.51 -12.84
C GLY A 435 -14.62 -9.51 -13.08
N VAL A 436 -15.42 -9.26 -14.12
CA VAL A 436 -16.50 -10.19 -14.47
C VAL A 436 -16.02 -11.16 -15.53
N ASP A 437 -16.13 -12.44 -15.24
CA ASP A 437 -15.77 -13.54 -16.14
C ASP A 437 -17.00 -14.00 -16.90
N LEU A 438 -16.90 -14.07 -18.23
CA LEU A 438 -17.99 -14.49 -19.10
C LEU A 438 -17.53 -15.54 -20.11
N LYS A 439 -18.41 -16.49 -20.39
CA LYS A 439 -18.27 -17.41 -21.52
C LYS A 439 -19.30 -17.08 -22.59
N GLU A 440 -18.87 -17.21 -23.84
CA GLU A 440 -19.69 -16.92 -25.00
C GLU A 440 -19.73 -18.14 -25.93
N LEU A 441 -20.93 -18.69 -26.14
CA LEU A 441 -21.18 -19.75 -27.12
C LEU A 441 -22.28 -19.29 -28.08
N GLY A 442 -21.91 -18.98 -29.32
CA GLY A 442 -22.84 -18.53 -30.35
C GLY A 442 -23.57 -17.25 -29.94
N ARG A 443 -24.86 -17.37 -29.56
CA ARG A 443 -25.67 -16.24 -29.05
C ARG A 443 -25.80 -16.18 -27.53
N ARG A 444 -25.36 -17.20 -26.80
CA ARG A 444 -25.44 -17.28 -25.34
C ARG A 444 -24.18 -16.66 -24.72
N CYS A 445 -24.38 -15.63 -23.90
CA CYS A 445 -23.34 -15.00 -23.10
C CYS A 445 -23.68 -15.22 -21.62
N CYS A 446 -22.88 -16.03 -20.94
CA CYS A 446 -23.10 -16.42 -19.56
C CYS A 446 -22.05 -15.79 -18.64
N VAL A 447 -22.49 -15.22 -17.54
CA VAL A 447 -21.60 -14.83 -16.43
C VAL A 447 -21.17 -16.09 -15.70
N ILE A 448 -19.87 -16.21 -15.44
CA ILE A 448 -19.25 -17.33 -14.74
C ILE A 448 -18.95 -16.95 -13.30
N GLU A 449 -18.38 -15.77 -13.09
CA GLU A 449 -17.91 -15.28 -11.79
C GLU A 449 -17.80 -13.76 -11.81
N VAL A 450 -17.88 -13.14 -10.62
CA VAL A 450 -17.55 -11.74 -10.40
C VAL A 450 -16.48 -11.72 -9.31
N ASN A 451 -15.28 -11.24 -9.67
CA ASN A 451 -14.15 -11.14 -8.76
C ASN A 451 -14.10 -9.73 -8.19
N ASP A 452 -14.01 -9.59 -6.87
CA ASP A 452 -13.84 -8.30 -6.20
C ASP A 452 -12.42 -7.76 -6.33
N ASN A 453 -11.41 -8.60 -6.60
CA ASN A 453 -10.02 -8.16 -6.74
C ASN A 453 -9.42 -8.62 -8.09
N PRO A 454 -9.85 -8.04 -9.23
CA PRO A 454 -9.44 -8.49 -10.55
C PRO A 454 -7.96 -8.27 -10.80
N ASN A 455 -7.33 -9.14 -11.59
CA ASN A 455 -5.96 -8.94 -12.05
C ASN A 455 -5.80 -7.63 -12.83
N VAL A 456 -4.70 -6.92 -12.56
CA VAL A 456 -4.20 -5.83 -13.39
C VAL A 456 -2.68 -5.93 -13.43
N ASP A 457 -2.17 -6.58 -14.47
CA ASP A 457 -0.75 -6.78 -14.69
C ASP A 457 -0.23 -5.94 -15.84
N ALA A 458 1.01 -5.46 -15.71
CA ALA A 458 1.63 -4.66 -16.74
C ALA A 458 2.00 -5.54 -17.96
N GLY A 459 1.46 -5.20 -19.12
CA GLY A 459 1.58 -5.94 -20.38
C GLY A 459 0.39 -6.84 -20.68
N HIS A 460 -0.58 -6.98 -19.77
CA HIS A 460 -1.78 -7.80 -19.93
C HIS A 460 -3.03 -6.90 -20.00
N GLU A 461 -3.73 -6.68 -18.88
CA GLU A 461 -4.99 -5.92 -18.85
C GLU A 461 -4.80 -4.44 -19.24
N ASP A 462 -3.59 -3.90 -19.01
CA ASP A 462 -3.23 -2.56 -19.43
C ASP A 462 -2.82 -2.47 -20.92
N GLY A 463 -2.92 -3.53 -21.71
CA GLY A 463 -2.42 -3.57 -23.10
C GLY A 463 -2.99 -2.48 -24.02
N VAL A 464 -4.22 -2.03 -23.77
CA VAL A 464 -4.91 -0.99 -24.55
C VAL A 464 -4.73 0.40 -23.94
N LEU A 465 -5.23 0.59 -22.71
CA LEU A 465 -5.21 1.89 -22.04
C LEU A 465 -3.82 2.27 -21.49
N LYS A 466 -2.93 1.30 -21.31
CA LYS A 466 -1.58 1.47 -20.76
C LYS A 466 -1.64 2.26 -19.46
N ASP A 467 -0.80 3.29 -19.32
CA ASP A 467 -0.75 4.16 -18.16
C ASP A 467 -2.07 4.89 -17.87
N ALA A 468 -3.00 4.99 -18.84
CA ALA A 468 -4.32 5.59 -18.61
C ALA A 468 -5.18 4.74 -17.67
N LEU A 469 -5.07 3.40 -17.70
CA LEU A 469 -5.82 2.52 -16.82
C LEU A 469 -5.55 2.86 -15.35
N TYR A 470 -4.26 2.94 -14.99
CA TYR A 470 -3.82 3.28 -13.63
C TYR A 470 -4.27 4.68 -13.20
N ARG A 471 -4.30 5.65 -14.14
CA ARG A 471 -4.83 6.99 -13.87
C ARG A 471 -6.34 6.98 -13.60
N GLU A 472 -7.12 6.21 -14.36
CA GLU A 472 -8.56 6.08 -14.14
C GLU A 472 -8.86 5.49 -12.76
N VAL A 473 -8.12 4.44 -12.34
CA VAL A 473 -8.27 3.86 -11.00
C VAL A 473 -7.95 4.89 -9.91
N MET A 474 -6.83 5.61 -10.04
CA MET A 474 -6.44 6.62 -9.05
C MET A 474 -7.33 7.86 -9.05
N ALA A 475 -7.94 8.20 -10.18
CA ALA A 475 -8.93 9.28 -10.28
C ALA A 475 -10.21 8.95 -9.49
N VAL A 476 -10.63 7.67 -9.45
CA VAL A 476 -11.76 7.24 -8.63
C VAL A 476 -11.46 7.42 -7.15
N PHE A 477 -10.26 7.04 -6.69
CA PHE A 477 -9.84 7.32 -5.32
C PHE A 477 -9.85 8.80 -5.00
N ALA A 478 -9.21 9.64 -5.83
CA ALA A 478 -9.22 11.09 -5.64
C ALA A 478 -10.66 11.63 -5.51
N LYS A 479 -11.55 11.27 -6.44
CA LYS A 479 -12.96 11.69 -6.44
C LYS A 479 -13.68 11.26 -5.15
N ARG A 480 -13.53 10.00 -4.72
CA ARG A 480 -14.21 9.47 -3.52
C ARG A 480 -13.69 10.12 -2.23
N ILE A 481 -12.38 10.34 -2.12
CA ILE A 481 -11.78 11.02 -0.96
C ILE A 481 -12.27 12.47 -0.90
N GLU A 482 -12.35 13.14 -2.05
CA GLU A 482 -12.88 14.50 -2.15
C GLU A 482 -14.34 14.63 -1.75
N ALA A 483 -15.21 13.75 -2.26
CA ALA A 483 -16.62 13.72 -1.91
C ALA A 483 -16.80 13.54 -0.40
N ARG A 484 -16.05 12.58 0.16
CA ARG A 484 -16.10 12.28 1.60
C ARG A 484 -15.66 13.45 2.46
N ARG A 485 -14.56 14.14 2.13
CA ARG A 485 -14.11 15.33 2.86
C ARG A 485 -15.10 16.50 2.77
N ARG A 486 -15.93 16.55 1.73
CA ARG A 486 -17.01 17.56 1.58
C ARG A 486 -18.30 17.16 2.31
N GLY A 487 -18.35 16.01 2.97
CA GLY A 487 -19.56 15.50 3.61
C GLY A 487 -20.65 15.05 2.62
N VAL A 488 -20.27 14.84 1.36
CA VAL A 488 -21.17 14.34 0.31
C VAL A 488 -20.92 12.85 0.20
N SER A 489 -21.91 12.02 0.54
CA SER A 489 -21.84 10.59 0.21
C SER A 489 -21.72 10.43 -1.32
N PRO A 490 -20.77 9.62 -1.82
CA PRO A 490 -20.62 9.37 -3.24
C PRO A 490 -21.88 8.80 -3.89
#